data_AF-T0KMW2-F1
#
_entry.id   AF-T0KMW2-F1
#
_cell.length_a   1.000
_cell.length_b   1.000
_cell.length_c   1.000
_cell.angle_alpha   90.00
_cell.angle_beta   90.00
_cell.angle_gamma   90.00
#
_symmetry.space_group_name_H-M   'P 1'
#
loop_
_entity.id
_entity.type
_entity.pdbx_description
1 polymer ?
#
loop_
_entity_poly.entity_id
_entity_poly.type
_entity_poly.pdbx_seq_one_letter_code
_entity_poly.pdbx_strand_id
1 'polypeptide(L)'
;MFPGVWIALFVQTRNLSIYIVDADSGKEVAKSWQTTSDAVWGRASNWYWDGSDANKTFIPAGSYIWRVKAQKLNADPSKEESFDVYETGKWVLEYSNSTVGSNATSQS
;
A
#
# COMPACT_ATOMS: atom_id res chain seq x y z
N MET A 1 14.97 -0.34 -7.11
CA MET A 1 14.68 -0.12 -5.67
C MET A 1 13.20 -0.41 -5.49
N PHE A 2 12.82 -1.26 -4.55
CA PHE A 2 11.41 -1.56 -4.30
C PHE A 2 10.75 -0.38 -3.56
N PRO A 3 9.59 0.12 -4.00
CA PRO A 3 8.87 1.15 -3.28
C PRO A 3 8.51 0.65 -1.87
N GLY A 4 8.67 1.52 -0.89
CA GLY A 4 8.40 1.21 0.50
C GLY A 4 7.94 2.43 1.28
N VAL A 5 7.41 2.18 2.48
CA VAL A 5 6.89 3.21 3.38
C VAL A 5 7.32 2.93 4.81
N TRP A 6 7.72 3.99 5.51
CA TRP A 6 7.89 3.94 6.96
C TRP A 6 6.55 4.27 7.63
N ILE A 7 6.07 3.33 8.45
CA ILE A 7 4.80 3.42 9.17
C ILE A 7 5.12 3.67 10.63
N ALA A 8 4.77 4.85 11.13
CA ALA A 8 4.90 5.21 12.53
C ALA A 8 3.53 5.65 13.07
N LEU A 9 2.92 4.80 13.88
CA LEU A 9 1.65 5.11 14.55
C LEU A 9 1.95 5.62 15.96
N PHE A 10 1.34 6.73 16.35
CA PHE A 10 1.59 7.37 17.65
C PHE A 10 0.79 6.73 18.80
N VAL A 11 -0.18 5.88 18.48
CA VAL A 11 -1.03 5.15 19.43
C VAL A 11 -1.18 3.70 18.99
N GLN A 12 -1.54 2.81 19.92
CA GLN A 12 -1.90 1.44 19.57
C GLN A 12 -3.20 1.43 18.75
N THR A 13 -3.18 0.69 17.65
CA THR A 13 -4.29 0.51 16.71
C THR A 13 -4.53 -0.98 16.45
N ARG A 14 -5.57 -1.32 15.71
CA ARG A 14 -5.82 -2.66 15.16
C ARG A 14 -6.26 -2.58 13.70
N ASN A 15 -6.44 -3.73 13.05
CA ASN A 15 -6.97 -3.81 11.68
C ASN A 15 -6.22 -2.89 10.69
N LEU A 16 -4.90 -2.92 10.73
CA LEU A 16 -4.08 -2.07 9.87
C LEU A 16 -4.14 -2.57 8.43
N SER A 17 -4.33 -1.66 7.49
CA SER A 17 -4.29 -1.93 6.06
C SER A 17 -3.38 -0.93 5.35
N ILE A 18 -2.58 -1.40 4.41
CA ILE A 18 -1.66 -0.61 3.60
C ILE A 18 -2.12 -0.69 2.15
N TYR A 19 -2.46 0.46 1.59
CA TYR A 19 -2.97 0.61 0.23
C TYR A 19 -1.98 1.39 -0.63
N ILE A 20 -2.06 1.10 -1.92
CA ILE A 20 -1.49 1.89 -3.00
C ILE A 20 -2.65 2.60 -3.66
N VAL A 21 -2.51 3.90 -3.83
CA VAL A 21 -3.57 4.76 -4.35
C VAL A 21 -3.00 5.54 -5.53
N ASP A 22 -3.76 5.58 -6.61
CA ASP A 22 -3.45 6.42 -7.76
C ASP A 22 -3.43 7.89 -7.34
N ALA A 23 -2.32 8.58 -7.61
CA ALA A 23 -2.07 9.90 -7.04
C ALA A 23 -2.91 11.03 -7.67
N ASP A 24 -3.56 10.79 -8.80
CA ASP A 24 -4.31 11.80 -9.53
C ASP A 24 -5.83 11.61 -9.35
N SER A 25 -6.31 10.37 -9.38
CA SER A 25 -7.72 10.04 -9.15
C SER A 25 -8.08 9.78 -7.69
N GLY A 26 -7.09 9.49 -6.83
CA GLY A 26 -7.32 9.11 -5.43
C GLY A 26 -7.93 7.71 -5.25
N LYS A 27 -8.01 6.92 -6.33
CA LYS A 27 -8.56 5.57 -6.34
C LYS A 27 -7.58 4.57 -5.74
N GLU A 28 -8.05 3.71 -4.84
CA GLU A 28 -7.27 2.56 -4.36
C GLU A 28 -7.04 1.57 -5.51
N VAL A 29 -5.77 1.37 -5.88
CA VAL A 29 -5.39 0.46 -6.97
C VAL A 29 -5.03 -0.92 -6.46
N ALA A 30 -4.48 -1.00 -5.25
CA ALA A 30 -4.18 -2.28 -4.61
C ALA A 30 -4.15 -2.15 -3.09
N LYS A 31 -4.48 -3.26 -2.42
CA LYS A 31 -4.19 -3.46 -1.01
C LYS A 31 -2.92 -4.29 -0.93
N SER A 32 -1.82 -3.66 -0.50
CA SER A 32 -0.52 -4.31 -0.38
C SER A 32 -0.52 -5.31 0.77
N TRP A 33 -1.17 -4.97 1.88
CA TRP A 33 -1.22 -5.82 3.07
C TRP A 33 -2.30 -5.40 4.06
N GLN A 34 -2.70 -6.32 4.93
CA GLN A 34 -3.61 -6.07 6.04
C GLN A 34 -3.39 -7.06 7.20
N THR A 35 -3.54 -6.60 8.44
CA THR A 35 -3.59 -7.46 9.63
C THR A 35 -4.95 -8.15 9.78
N THR A 36 -5.07 -9.14 10.68
CA THR A 36 -6.39 -9.51 11.19
C THR A 36 -7.04 -8.32 11.91
N SER A 37 -8.36 -8.35 12.06
CA SER A 37 -9.13 -7.24 12.62
C SER A 37 -8.81 -6.95 14.10
N ASP A 38 -8.38 -7.97 14.83
CA ASP A 38 -8.05 -7.93 16.26
C ASP A 38 -6.55 -7.74 16.55
N ALA A 39 -5.69 -7.93 15.55
CA ALA A 39 -4.25 -7.79 15.73
C ALA A 39 -3.86 -6.35 16.08
N VAL A 40 -3.25 -6.19 17.25
CA VAL A 40 -2.77 -4.90 17.76
C VAL A 40 -1.45 -4.53 17.11
N TRP A 41 -1.35 -3.28 16.66
CA TRP A 41 -0.14 -2.69 16.09
C TRP A 41 0.17 -1.37 16.81
N GLY A 42 1.42 -1.18 17.22
CA GLY A 42 1.84 0.07 17.88
C GLY A 42 3.32 0.39 17.73
N ARG A 43 4.06 -0.42 16.96
CA ARG A 43 5.49 -0.19 16.70
C ARG A 43 5.68 0.43 15.32
N ALA A 44 6.66 1.30 15.19
CA ALA A 44 7.08 1.77 13.88
C ALA A 44 7.70 0.61 13.07
N SER A 45 7.47 0.57 11.77
CA SER A 45 8.02 -0.45 10.88
C SER A 45 8.23 0.09 9.48
N ASN A 46 9.22 -0.46 8.78
CA ASN A 46 9.33 -0.31 7.34
C ASN A 46 8.46 -1.36 6.65
N TRP A 47 7.84 -0.98 5.55
CA TRP A 47 7.11 -1.86 4.65
C TRP A 47 7.69 -1.74 3.26
N TYR A 48 7.90 -2.87 2.58
CA TYR A 48 8.40 -2.94 1.22
C TYR A 48 7.42 -3.74 0.36
N TRP A 49 7.27 -3.34 -0.90
CA TRP A 49 6.32 -3.93 -1.80
C TRP A 49 6.98 -4.40 -3.10
N ASP A 50 6.49 -5.54 -3.60
CA ASP A 50 7.06 -6.26 -4.73
C ASP A 50 6.66 -5.71 -6.11
N GLY A 51 5.78 -4.70 -6.16
CA GLY A 51 5.27 -4.12 -7.41
C GLY A 51 3.98 -4.77 -7.92
N SER A 52 3.41 -5.76 -7.21
CA SER A 52 2.23 -6.50 -7.65
C SER A 52 0.99 -6.35 -6.76
N ASP A 53 -0.19 -6.53 -7.33
CA ASP A 53 -1.44 -6.62 -6.56
C ASP A 53 -1.60 -7.98 -5.85
N ALA A 54 -2.75 -8.19 -5.20
CA ALA A 54 -3.05 -9.44 -4.50
C ALA A 54 -3.08 -10.67 -5.42
N ASN A 55 -3.30 -10.49 -6.73
CA ASN A 55 -3.31 -11.54 -7.74
C ASN A 55 -1.92 -11.74 -8.37
N LYS A 56 -0.87 -11.11 -7.83
CA LYS A 56 0.49 -11.12 -8.39
C LYS A 56 0.58 -10.51 -9.79
N THR A 57 -0.34 -9.62 -10.13
CA THR A 57 -0.28 -8.83 -11.36
C THR A 57 0.49 -7.54 -11.08
N PHE A 58 1.52 -7.25 -11.89
CA PHE A 58 2.28 -6.00 -11.76
C PHE A 58 1.40 -4.78 -12.01
N ILE A 59 1.46 -3.81 -11.11
CA ILE A 59 0.74 -2.54 -11.25
C ILE A 59 1.46 -1.70 -12.32
N PRO A 60 0.76 -1.03 -13.24
CA PRO A 60 1.40 -0.19 -14.26
C PRO A 60 2.32 0.90 -13.68
N ALA A 61 3.35 1.28 -14.44
CA ALA A 61 4.14 2.47 -14.13
C ALA A 61 3.24 3.71 -14.02
N GLY A 62 3.52 4.60 -13.07
CA GLY A 62 2.63 5.72 -12.76
C GLY A 62 2.97 6.44 -11.46
N SER A 63 2.17 7.44 -11.10
CA SER A 63 2.32 8.20 -9.85
C SER A 63 1.34 7.69 -8.79
N TYR A 64 1.85 7.39 -7.60
CA TYR A 64 1.09 6.78 -6.53
C TYR A 64 1.37 7.42 -5.17
N ILE A 65 0.50 7.15 -4.20
CA ILE A 65 0.72 7.41 -2.77
C ILE A 65 0.53 6.12 -1.99
N TRP A 66 1.23 6.00 -0.85
CA TRP A 66 0.88 5.01 0.16
C TRP A 66 -0.24 5.58 1.03
N ARG A 67 -1.27 4.77 1.30
CA ARG A 67 -2.30 5.08 2.29
C ARG A 67 -2.33 3.98 3.35
N VAL A 68 -2.12 4.35 4.60
CA VAL A 68 -2.28 3.47 5.76
C VAL A 68 -3.61 3.82 6.43
N LYS A 69 -4.47 2.82 6.58
CA LYS A 69 -5.69 2.91 7.39
C LYS A 69 -5.50 2.04 8.63
N ALA A 70 -5.68 2.61 9.81
CA ALA A 70 -5.54 1.88 11.07
C ALA A 70 -6.72 2.18 11.98
N GLN A 71 -7.36 1.14 12.51
CA GLN A 71 -8.51 1.30 13.40
C GLN A 71 -8.02 1.65 14.81
N LYS A 72 -8.61 2.67 15.42
CA LYS A 72 -8.42 2.98 16.84
C LYS A 72 -8.81 1.78 17.68
N LEU A 73 -7.99 1.44 18.68
CA LEU A 73 -8.03 0.16 19.39
C LEU A 73 -9.44 -0.26 19.88
N ASN A 74 -10.19 0.69 20.44
CA ASN A 74 -11.51 0.44 21.05
C ASN A 74 -12.68 1.03 20.26
N ALA A 75 -12.44 1.50 19.04
CA ALA A 75 -13.48 2.16 18.25
C ALA A 75 -14.30 1.15 17.43
N ASP A 76 -15.54 1.54 17.11
CA ASP A 76 -16.51 0.75 16.35
C ASP A 76 -16.08 0.64 14.87
N PRO A 77 -15.77 -0.55 14.34
CA PRO A 77 -15.29 -0.70 12.97
C PRO A 77 -16.29 -0.28 11.89
N SER A 78 -17.57 -0.11 12.23
CA SER A 78 -18.59 0.33 11.27
C SER A 78 -18.55 1.83 10.97
N LYS A 79 -17.78 2.60 11.74
CA LYS A 79 -17.72 4.06 11.66
C LYS A 79 -16.42 4.50 11.00
N GLU A 80 -16.49 5.43 10.05
CA GLU A 80 -15.31 5.92 9.33
C GLU A 80 -14.34 6.64 10.28
N GLU A 81 -14.85 7.40 11.24
CA GLU A 81 -14.05 8.12 12.24
C GLU A 81 -13.27 7.21 13.20
N SER A 82 -13.56 5.91 13.20
CA SER A 82 -12.82 4.90 13.95
C SER A 82 -11.46 4.61 13.35
N PHE A 83 -11.18 5.08 12.14
CA PHE A 83 -9.92 4.86 11.45
C PHE A 83 -9.10 6.15 11.39
N ASP A 84 -7.83 6.03 11.78
CA ASP A 84 -6.83 7.01 11.42
C ASP A 84 -6.30 6.67 10.04
N VAL A 85 -6.20 7.69 9.18
CA VAL A 85 -5.71 7.57 7.81
C VAL A 85 -4.47 8.43 7.66
N TYR A 86 -3.39 7.81 7.21
CA TYR A 86 -2.14 8.48 6.90
C TYR A 86 -1.81 8.26 5.42
N GLU A 87 -1.41 9.33 4.74
CA GLU A 87 -0.96 9.30 3.34
C GLU A 87 0.46 9.83 3.23
N THR A 88 1.26 9.22 2.37
CA THR A 88 2.59 9.74 2.05
C THR A 88 2.52 10.84 0.99
N GLY A 89 3.65 11.50 0.75
CA GLY A 89 3.86 12.21 -0.51
C GLY A 89 3.78 11.28 -1.74
N LYS A 90 3.60 11.90 -2.91
CA LYS A 90 3.59 11.21 -4.21
C LYS A 90 4.95 10.57 -4.49
N TRP A 91 4.92 9.39 -5.10
CA TRP A 91 6.08 8.68 -5.61
C TRP A 91 5.77 8.09 -7.00
N VAL A 92 6.81 7.84 -7.78
CA VAL A 92 6.68 7.31 -9.15
C VAL A 92 7.13 5.85 -9.19
N LEU A 93 6.29 4.98 -9.75
CA LEU A 93 6.63 3.61 -10.09
C LEU A 93 7.21 3.57 -11.51
N GLU A 94 8.44 3.10 -11.61
CA GLU A 94 9.11 2.88 -12.89
C GLU A 94 9.63 1.44 -12.95
N TYR A 95 9.50 0.80 -14.10
CA TYR A 95 10.10 -0.51 -14.35
C TYR A 95 11.35 -0.33 -15.23
N SER A 96 12.46 -0.90 -14.79
CA SER A 96 13.63 -1.06 -15.65
C SER A 96 13.40 -2.19 -16.65
N ASN A 97 13.84 -2.01 -17.89
CA ASN A 97 13.82 -3.06 -18.93
C ASN A 97 14.59 -4.33 -18.56
N SER A 98 15.34 -4.35 -17.45
CA SER A 98 16.08 -5.53 -16.96
C SER A 98 15.23 -6.52 -16.14
N THR A 99 13.95 -6.24 -15.88
CA THR A 99 13.11 -7.08 -14.99
C THR A 99 11.76 -7.49 -15.57
N VAL A 100 11.40 -7.02 -16.77
CA VAL A 100 10.27 -7.59 -17.51
C VAL A 100 10.83 -8.76 -18.31
N GLY A 101 10.49 -9.98 -17.92
CA GLY A 101 10.85 -11.19 -18.66
C GLY A 101 10.58 -10.98 -20.15
N SER A 102 11.58 -11.28 -20.97
CA SER A 102 11.57 -11.25 -22.42
C SER A 102 10.39 -12.04 -22.99
N ASN A 103 9.24 -11.39 -23.13
CA ASN A 103 8.13 -11.81 -23.97
C ASN A 103 7.58 -10.57 -24.68
N ALA A 104 8.49 -9.82 -25.31
CA ALA A 104 8.13 -9.04 -26.48
C ALA A 104 8.22 -9.98 -27.67
N THR A 105 7.07 -10.45 -28.12
CA THR A 105 6.89 -11.19 -29.36
C THR A 105 7.62 -10.47 -30.49
N SER A 106 8.64 -11.10 -31.06
CA SER A 106 9.23 -10.69 -32.33
C SER A 106 8.17 -10.91 -33.42
N GLN A 107 7.51 -9.84 -33.86
CA GLN A 107 6.90 -9.81 -35.18
C GLN A 107 7.96 -9.37 -36.19
N SER A 108 8.35 -10.29 -37.07
CA SER A 108 8.71 -10.03 -38.46
C SER A 108 8.51 -11.30 -39.26
#